data_AF-A0A9C9KZT8-F1
#
_entry.id   AF-A0A9C9KZT8-F1
#
_cell.length_a   1.000
_cell.length_b   1.000
_cell.length_c   1.000
_cell.angle_alpha   90.00
_cell.angle_beta   90.00
_cell.angle_gamma   90.00
#
_symmetry.space_group_name_H-M   'P 1'
#
loop_
_entity.id
_entity.type
_entity.pdbx_description
1 polymer ?
#
loop_
_entity_poly.entity_id
_entity_poly.type
_entity_poly.pdbx_seq_one_letter_code
_entity_poly.pdbx_strand_id
1 'polypeptide(L)'
;MSNPWFRLYHEFATDPKIQMLSEADQRRYIMVLCLRCSNGDVTLRNDQVIAFQLRISIDEWLESKAVFIAQGLITQDNNPTAWDKRQYVSDSSTERVARHRRKKKQACNVTVTPPDTDTDTDTDTDTDTDTDTDTDKKQMCNSEKLNLFDLFWANYPKKQDRKKSEVAFRRLNKTKKQLAIDDCKTRYADTEKRFIPLATTYIRGERWEDEKLNLTQQCGDKHNGFNNRDYAGGATPTESITWFDENIR
;
A
#
# COMPACT_ATOMS: atom_id res chain seq x y z
N MET A 1 -9.69 -5.15 19.40
CA MET A 1 -8.54 -4.70 18.58
C MET A 1 -8.54 -3.19 18.65
N SER A 2 -7.42 -2.57 19.04
CA SER A 2 -7.28 -1.11 19.08
C SER A 2 -6.74 -0.64 17.74
N ASN A 3 -7.45 0.26 17.05
CA ASN A 3 -6.96 0.91 15.85
C ASN A 3 -6.42 2.30 16.21
N PRO A 4 -5.22 2.69 15.75
CA PRO A 4 -4.63 3.99 16.08
C PRO A 4 -5.30 5.17 15.36
N TRP A 5 -6.13 4.89 14.36
CA TRP A 5 -6.83 5.89 13.56
C TRP A 5 -8.12 5.29 12.97
N PHE A 6 -9.06 6.16 12.62
CA PHE A 6 -10.27 5.82 11.86
C PHE A 6 -10.45 6.82 10.72
N ARG A 7 -11.15 6.42 9.66
CA ARG A 7 -11.43 7.28 8.51
C ARG A 7 -12.64 8.16 8.79
N LEU A 8 -12.46 9.47 8.76
CA LEU A 8 -13.55 10.44 8.77
C LEU A 8 -13.75 10.95 7.34
N TYR A 9 -14.96 10.77 6.81
CA TYR A 9 -15.31 11.15 5.44
C TYR A 9 -15.83 12.59 5.40
N HIS A 10 -15.58 13.30 4.29
CA HIS A 10 -16.05 14.68 4.10
C HIS A 10 -17.57 14.82 4.19
N GLU A 11 -18.31 13.74 3.94
CA GLU A 11 -19.77 13.65 4.09
C GLU A 11 -20.22 14.12 5.48
N PHE A 12 -19.39 14.02 6.51
CA PHE A 12 -19.67 14.56 7.84
C PHE A 12 -20.10 16.04 7.82
N ALA A 13 -19.53 16.87 6.94
CA ALA A 13 -19.86 18.29 6.82
C ALA A 13 -21.15 18.57 6.02
N THR A 14 -21.68 17.57 5.30
CA THR A 14 -22.81 17.74 4.37
C THR A 14 -24.00 16.85 4.71
N ASP A 15 -23.83 15.84 5.56
CA ASP A 15 -24.88 14.93 5.97
C ASP A 15 -25.94 15.68 6.79
N PRO A 16 -27.20 15.75 6.31
CA PRO A 16 -28.27 16.44 7.02
C PRO A 16 -28.45 15.91 8.45
N LYS A 17 -28.23 14.61 8.68
CA LYS A 17 -28.38 14.00 10.02
C LYS A 17 -27.39 14.57 11.02
N ILE A 18 -26.17 14.87 10.56
CA ILE A 18 -25.10 15.44 11.39
C ILE A 18 -25.30 16.95 11.53
N GLN A 19 -25.64 17.63 10.44
CA GLN A 19 -25.84 19.08 10.44
C GLN A 19 -27.06 19.53 11.27
N MET A 20 -28.06 18.65 11.45
CA MET A 20 -29.20 18.91 12.34
C MET A 20 -28.86 18.79 13.83
N LEU A 21 -27.69 18.25 14.19
CA LEU A 21 -27.25 18.13 15.58
C LEU A 21 -26.60 19.42 16.08
N SER A 22 -26.68 19.66 17.39
CA SER A 22 -25.90 20.71 18.05
C SER A 22 -24.39 20.45 17.91
N GLU A 23 -23.56 21.49 17.93
CA GLU A 23 -22.08 21.33 17.87
C GLU A 23 -21.54 20.43 19.00
N ALA A 24 -22.18 20.49 20.17
CA ALA A 24 -21.86 19.62 21.29
C ALA A 24 -22.10 18.15 20.94
N ASP A 25 -23.24 17.84 20.31
CA ASP A 25 -23.61 16.49 19.89
C ASP A 25 -22.77 15.98 18.73
N GLN A 26 -22.43 16.85 17.78
CA GLN A 26 -21.50 16.52 16.70
C GLN A 26 -20.13 16.11 17.27
N ARG A 27 -19.59 16.88 18.23
CA ARG A 27 -18.34 16.52 18.93
C ARG A 27 -18.49 15.23 19.72
N ARG A 28 -19.60 15.05 20.46
CA ARG A 28 -19.88 13.82 21.23
C ARG A 28 -19.92 12.60 20.32
N TYR A 29 -20.55 12.70 19.15
CA TYR A 29 -20.59 11.62 18.16
C TYR A 29 -19.18 11.25 17.66
N ILE A 30 -18.35 12.24 17.29
CA ILE A 30 -16.94 11.98 16.92
C ILE A 30 -16.18 11.28 18.05
N MET A 31 -16.37 11.71 19.29
CA MET A 31 -15.73 11.09 20.44
C MET A 31 -16.16 9.62 20.64
N VAL A 32 -17.42 9.28 20.36
CA VAL A 32 -17.88 7.89 20.36
C VAL A 32 -17.18 7.07 19.27
N LEU A 33 -17.00 7.64 18.08
CA LEU A 33 -16.20 7.01 17.01
C LEU A 33 -14.75 6.76 17.46
N CYS A 34 -14.13 7.71 18.15
CA CYS A 34 -12.79 7.54 18.72
C CYS A 34 -12.75 6.41 19.76
N LEU A 35 -13.76 6.31 20.63
CA LEU A 35 -13.86 5.26 21.64
C LEU A 35 -14.04 3.86 21.04
N ARG A 36 -14.87 3.76 19.99
CA ARG A 36 -14.99 2.54 19.19
C ARG A 36 -13.64 2.14 18.61
N CYS A 37 -12.90 3.12 18.08
CA CYS A 37 -11.59 2.92 17.47
C CYS A 37 -10.56 2.37 18.46
N SER A 38 -10.50 2.92 19.67
CA SER A 38 -9.47 2.57 20.64
C SER A 38 -9.70 1.23 21.34
N ASN A 39 -10.94 0.90 21.68
CA ASN A 39 -11.23 -0.22 22.60
C ASN A 39 -12.21 -1.26 22.05
N GLY A 40 -12.70 -1.09 20.81
CA GLY A 40 -13.70 -1.98 20.21
C GLY A 40 -15.04 -1.95 20.95
N ASP A 41 -15.64 -3.14 21.20
CA ASP A 41 -16.97 -3.30 21.80
C ASP A 41 -17.02 -3.11 23.33
N VAL A 42 -15.87 -3.16 24.01
CA VAL A 42 -15.87 -3.33 25.47
C VAL A 42 -16.24 -2.04 26.21
N THR A 43 -15.82 -0.88 25.72
CA THR A 43 -16.10 0.41 26.38
C THR A 43 -17.43 1.03 25.99
N LEU A 44 -18.06 0.58 24.90
CA LEU A 44 -19.31 1.16 24.42
C LEU A 44 -20.55 0.60 25.14
N ARG A 45 -20.44 -0.56 25.79
CA ARG A 45 -21.59 -1.17 26.49
C ARG A 45 -22.04 -0.41 27.73
N ASN A 46 -21.15 0.39 28.34
CA ASN A 46 -21.43 1.08 29.59
C ASN A 46 -21.59 2.58 29.35
N ASP A 47 -22.82 3.07 29.44
CA ASP A 47 -23.15 4.50 29.31
C ASP A 47 -22.38 5.38 30.32
N GLN A 48 -22.12 4.86 31.53
CA GLN A 48 -21.29 5.53 32.54
C GLN A 48 -19.85 5.79 32.09
N VAL A 49 -19.25 4.82 31.40
CA VAL A 49 -17.85 4.94 30.91
C VAL A 49 -17.78 5.95 29.78
N ILE A 50 -18.79 5.97 28.90
CA ILE A 50 -18.88 6.95 27.81
C ILE A 50 -19.06 8.36 28.37
N ALA A 51 -20.01 8.56 29.30
CA ALA A 51 -20.23 9.85 29.95
C ALA A 51 -18.97 10.36 30.66
N PHE A 52 -18.26 9.49 31.38
CA PHE A 52 -16.97 9.81 32.00
C PHE A 52 -15.91 10.25 30.98
N GLN A 53 -15.77 9.52 29.87
CA GLN A 53 -14.80 9.86 28.84
C GLN A 53 -15.14 11.18 28.12
N LEU A 54 -16.43 11.43 27.91
CA LEU A 54 -16.94 12.68 27.33
C LEU A 54 -16.83 13.87 28.30
N ARG A 55 -16.59 13.59 29.59
CA ARG A 55 -16.58 14.56 30.70
C ARG A 55 -17.91 15.30 30.86
N ILE A 56 -19.01 14.55 30.75
CA ILE A 56 -20.38 15.05 30.92
C ILE A 56 -21.11 14.23 31.96
N SER A 57 -22.23 14.73 32.44
CA SER A 57 -23.12 13.95 33.30
C SER A 57 -23.77 12.80 32.55
N ILE A 58 -24.24 11.78 33.28
CA ILE A 58 -24.91 10.64 32.66
C ILE A 58 -26.24 11.05 32.02
N ASP A 59 -26.95 12.00 32.64
CA ASP A 59 -28.25 12.48 32.16
C ASP A 59 -28.11 13.20 30.81
N GLU A 60 -27.11 14.09 30.68
CA GLU A 60 -26.79 14.74 29.40
C GLU A 60 -26.40 13.74 28.30
N TRP A 61 -25.68 12.68 28.68
CA TRP A 61 -25.33 11.61 27.74
C TRP A 61 -26.57 10.86 27.26
N LEU A 62 -27.52 10.55 28.16
CA LEU A 62 -28.75 9.84 27.82
C LEU A 62 -29.63 10.66 26.87
N GLU A 63 -29.72 11.97 27.06
CA GLU A 63 -30.40 12.87 26.12
C GLU A 63 -29.74 12.85 24.74
N SER A 64 -28.41 13.00 24.70
CA SER A 64 -27.64 12.96 23.45
C SER A 64 -27.79 11.60 22.74
N LYS A 65 -27.77 10.51 23.50
CA LYS A 65 -27.95 9.14 23.02
C LYS A 65 -29.34 8.94 22.39
N ALA A 66 -30.39 9.48 23.01
CA ALA A 66 -31.74 9.42 22.45
C ALA A 66 -31.81 10.10 21.06
N VAL A 67 -31.16 11.26 20.91
CA VAL A 67 -31.06 11.96 19.62
C VAL A 67 -30.28 11.13 18.59
N PHE A 68 -29.16 10.52 18.98
CA PHE A 68 -28.36 9.68 18.06
C PHE A 68 -29.10 8.44 17.58
N ILE A 69 -29.89 7.81 18.46
CA ILE A 69 -30.74 6.66 18.10
C ILE A 69 -31.86 7.13 17.16
N ALA A 70 -32.50 8.27 17.43
CA ALA A 70 -33.54 8.84 16.58
C ALA A 70 -33.06 9.15 15.15
N GLN A 71 -31.82 9.63 15.00
CA GLN A 71 -31.20 9.88 13.69
C GLN A 71 -30.64 8.60 13.02
N GLY A 72 -30.59 7.48 13.74
CA GLY A 72 -30.03 6.21 13.28
C GLY A 72 -28.51 6.26 13.07
N LEU A 73 -27.81 7.06 13.87
CA LEU A 73 -26.35 7.14 13.86
C LEU A 73 -25.71 6.02 14.69
N ILE A 74 -26.39 5.63 15.77
CA ILE A 74 -25.91 4.70 16.77
C ILE A 74 -27.02 3.70 17.14
N THR A 75 -26.65 2.44 17.39
CA THR A 75 -27.53 1.38 17.91
C THR A 75 -27.74 1.51 19.42
N GLN A 76 -28.70 0.80 20.00
CA GLN A 76 -28.94 0.75 21.46
C GLN A 76 -27.67 0.42 22.28
N ASP A 77 -26.78 -0.40 21.71
CA ASP A 77 -25.48 -0.80 22.28
C ASP A 77 -24.35 0.24 22.12
N ASN A 78 -24.68 1.49 21.76
CA ASN A 78 -23.75 2.58 21.48
C ASN A 78 -22.78 2.33 20.31
N ASN A 79 -23.10 1.37 19.44
CA ASN A 79 -22.30 1.04 18.26
C ASN A 79 -22.75 1.87 17.04
N PRO A 80 -21.83 2.57 16.34
CA PRO A 80 -22.19 3.33 15.14
C PRO A 80 -22.65 2.42 13.99
N THR A 81 -23.81 2.68 13.41
CA THR A 81 -24.45 1.78 12.42
C THR A 81 -23.65 1.68 11.11
N ALA A 82 -22.95 2.75 10.73
CA ALA A 82 -22.17 2.80 9.48
C ALA A 82 -20.69 2.41 9.66
N TRP A 83 -20.29 1.90 10.83
CA TRP A 83 -18.88 1.65 11.17
C TRP A 83 -18.22 0.64 10.21
N ASP A 84 -18.77 -0.57 10.10
CA ASP A 84 -18.15 -1.66 9.34
C ASP A 84 -18.11 -1.39 7.82
N LYS A 85 -19.03 -0.58 7.32
CA LYS A 85 -19.04 -0.15 5.91
C LYS A 85 -17.94 0.87 5.61
N ARG A 86 -17.55 1.67 6.61
CA ARG A 86 -16.65 2.82 6.45
C ARG A 86 -15.23 2.55 6.93
N GLN A 87 -15.06 1.62 7.88
CA GLN A 87 -13.79 1.22 8.46
C GLN A 87 -13.43 -0.19 7.96
N TYR A 88 -12.45 -0.27 7.05
CA TYR A 88 -12.06 -1.55 6.47
C TYR A 88 -11.22 -2.37 7.45
N VAL A 89 -11.47 -3.68 7.50
CA VAL A 89 -10.72 -4.63 8.33
C VAL A 89 -9.23 -4.68 7.96
N SER A 90 -8.89 -4.36 6.71
CA SER A 90 -7.50 -4.27 6.22
C SER A 90 -6.64 -3.27 6.98
N ASP A 91 -7.25 -2.23 7.57
CA ASP A 91 -6.54 -1.20 8.33
C ASP A 91 -6.04 -1.74 9.69
N SER A 92 -6.57 -2.88 10.13
CA SER A 92 -6.04 -3.63 11.26
C SER A 92 -4.83 -4.45 10.83
N SER A 93 -3.64 -3.87 11.01
CA SER A 93 -2.38 -4.60 10.76
C SER A 93 -2.17 -5.79 11.72
N THR A 94 -3.03 -5.96 12.74
CA THR A 94 -2.87 -6.96 13.80
C THR A 94 -2.85 -8.39 13.28
N GLU A 95 -3.71 -8.75 12.32
CA GLU A 95 -3.73 -10.12 11.78
C GLU A 95 -2.51 -10.41 10.92
N ARG A 96 -2.09 -9.43 10.08
CA ARG A 96 -0.87 -9.52 9.27
C ARG A 96 0.38 -9.67 10.17
N VAL A 97 0.48 -8.83 11.20
CA VAL A 97 1.59 -8.85 12.16
C VAL A 97 1.56 -10.12 13.01
N ALA A 98 0.39 -10.60 13.43
CA ALA A 98 0.25 -11.87 14.14
C ALA A 98 0.73 -13.05 13.30
N ARG A 99 0.34 -13.11 12.01
CA ARG A 99 0.81 -14.12 11.05
C ARG A 99 2.33 -14.05 10.86
N HIS A 100 2.89 -12.85 10.69
CA HIS A 100 4.34 -12.66 10.59
C HIS A 100 5.07 -13.13 11.86
N ARG A 101 4.57 -12.75 13.05
CA ARG A 101 5.13 -13.19 14.34
C ARG A 101 5.03 -14.70 14.54
N ARG A 102 3.92 -15.33 14.13
CA ARG A 102 3.74 -16.80 14.17
C ARG A 102 4.78 -17.51 13.28
N LYS A 103 4.99 -17.03 12.05
CA LYS A 103 6.03 -17.55 11.15
C LYS A 103 7.43 -17.40 11.74
N LYS A 104 7.75 -16.24 12.33
CA LYS A 104 9.06 -16.01 12.96
C LYS A 104 9.27 -16.92 14.19
N LYS A 105 8.25 -17.16 15.01
CA LYS A 105 8.34 -18.10 16.16
C LYS A 105 8.55 -19.56 15.73
N GLN A 106 7.94 -19.99 14.63
CA GLN A 106 8.12 -21.35 14.09
C GLN A 106 9.54 -21.56 13.56
N ALA A 107 10.15 -20.55 12.93
CA ALA A 107 11.53 -20.61 12.46
C ALA A 107 12.57 -20.74 13.60
N CYS A 108 12.24 -20.31 14.83
CA CYS A 108 13.16 -20.37 15.97
C CYS A 108 13.10 -21.69 16.77
N ASN A 109 12.10 -22.55 16.56
CA ASN A 109 11.90 -23.76 17.36
C ASN A 109 12.31 -25.05 16.64
N VAL A 110 13.16 -24.95 15.61
CA VAL A 110 13.70 -26.12 14.89
C VAL A 110 15.11 -26.42 15.38
N THR A 111 15.20 -27.52 16.12
CA THR A 111 16.41 -28.13 16.65
C THR A 111 17.34 -28.60 15.51
N VAL A 112 18.58 -28.10 15.51
CA VAL A 112 19.86 -28.62 14.96
C VAL A 112 19.83 -29.34 13.59
N THR A 113 20.33 -28.67 12.52
CA THR A 113 21.42 -29.07 11.57
C THR A 113 21.45 -28.12 10.35
N PRO A 114 22.61 -27.58 9.89
CA PRO A 114 22.73 -26.63 8.74
C PRO A 114 22.93 -27.39 7.39
N PRO A 115 22.66 -26.81 6.19
CA PRO A 115 23.45 -25.70 5.65
C PRO A 115 22.70 -24.63 4.82
N ASP A 116 23.40 -23.49 4.69
CA ASP A 116 23.38 -22.42 3.70
C ASP A 116 22.25 -22.36 2.66
N THR A 117 21.57 -21.21 2.61
CA THR A 117 21.54 -20.33 1.42
C THR A 117 20.83 -19.02 1.80
N ASP A 118 21.57 -17.91 1.73
CA ASP A 118 21.05 -16.54 1.74
C ASP A 118 19.97 -16.36 0.68
N THR A 119 18.87 -15.66 0.99
CA THR A 119 18.32 -14.58 0.16
C THR A 119 17.16 -13.90 0.91
N ASP A 120 17.44 -12.65 1.30
CA ASP A 120 16.49 -11.59 1.62
C ASP A 120 15.53 -11.35 0.44
N THR A 121 14.23 -11.14 0.69
CA THR A 121 13.46 -9.97 0.19
C THR A 121 11.95 -10.15 0.40
N ASP A 122 11.41 -9.08 0.98
CA ASP A 122 10.04 -8.63 1.17
C ASP A 122 9.01 -8.78 0.01
N THR A 123 7.74 -8.70 0.43
CA THR A 123 6.54 -8.16 -0.27
C THR A 123 5.45 -9.14 -0.78
N ASP A 124 4.38 -9.18 0.01
CA ASP A 124 2.93 -9.07 -0.30
C ASP A 124 2.21 -9.92 -1.38
N THR A 125 1.23 -10.68 -0.85
CA THR A 125 -0.21 -10.72 -1.22
C THR A 125 -0.62 -11.40 -2.53
N ASP A 126 -1.19 -12.61 -2.42
CA ASP A 126 -2.65 -12.87 -2.44
C ASP A 126 -2.92 -14.39 -2.33
N THR A 127 -3.95 -14.76 -1.59
CA THR A 127 -4.49 -16.14 -1.52
C THR A 127 -5.94 -16.11 -1.97
N ASP A 128 -6.25 -16.82 -3.04
CA ASP A 128 -7.31 -17.84 -3.07
C ASP A 128 -6.99 -18.81 -4.22
N THR A 129 -6.55 -20.04 -3.90
CA THR A 129 -7.36 -21.28 -3.80
C THR A 129 -7.79 -21.71 -5.22
N ASP A 130 -7.32 -22.82 -5.81
CA ASP A 130 -7.37 -24.18 -5.27
C ASP A 130 -6.46 -25.20 -6.01
N THR A 131 -6.04 -26.19 -5.22
CA THR A 131 -5.69 -27.60 -5.52
C THR A 131 -4.36 -28.01 -6.18
N ASP A 132 -3.66 -28.85 -5.40
CA ASP A 132 -2.46 -29.64 -5.60
C ASP A 132 -2.37 -30.45 -6.90
N THR A 133 -1.15 -30.65 -7.41
CA THR A 133 -0.39 -31.91 -7.23
C THR A 133 1.01 -31.76 -7.85
N ASP A 134 2.04 -31.84 -7.01
CA ASP A 134 3.42 -32.08 -7.43
C ASP A 134 3.56 -33.52 -7.95
N THR A 135 4.11 -33.70 -9.15
CA THR A 135 4.87 -34.91 -9.49
C THR A 135 5.96 -34.56 -10.50
N ASP A 136 7.19 -34.58 -10.02
CA ASP A 136 8.42 -34.65 -10.81
C ASP A 136 8.44 -35.90 -11.70
N LYS A 137 8.55 -35.72 -13.02
CA LYS A 137 9.56 -36.34 -13.91
C LYS A 137 9.16 -36.25 -15.40
N LYS A 138 10.10 -35.69 -16.17
CA LYS A 138 10.55 -36.09 -17.52
C LYS A 138 9.51 -36.58 -18.55
N GLN A 139 9.49 -35.83 -19.68
CA GLN A 139 9.52 -36.31 -21.08
C GLN A 139 8.30 -35.99 -21.97
N MET A 140 8.52 -34.98 -22.84
CA MET A 140 8.15 -34.82 -24.26
C MET A 140 6.74 -35.18 -24.81
N CYS A 141 6.19 -34.16 -25.51
CA CYS A 141 5.13 -34.09 -26.55
C CYS A 141 3.70 -34.54 -26.15
N ASN A 142 2.60 -33.90 -26.55
CA ASN A 142 2.30 -32.99 -27.65
C ASN A 142 0.96 -32.25 -27.34
N SER A 143 0.83 -30.99 -27.77
CA SER A 143 -0.42 -30.20 -27.99
C SER A 143 -1.53 -30.29 -26.90
N GLU A 144 -1.85 -29.26 -26.12
CA GLU A 144 -2.75 -28.14 -26.51
C GLU A 144 -2.81 -27.09 -25.38
N LYS A 145 -2.78 -25.79 -25.76
CA LYS A 145 -2.60 -24.59 -24.92
C LYS A 145 -1.18 -24.39 -24.36
N LEU A 146 -0.27 -23.95 -25.22
CA LEU A 146 0.87 -23.15 -24.75
C LEU A 146 0.32 -21.96 -23.96
N ASN A 147 0.73 -21.81 -22.70
CA ASN A 147 0.41 -20.61 -21.94
C ASN A 147 0.95 -19.40 -22.72
N LEU A 148 0.09 -18.43 -23.04
CA LEU A 148 0.51 -17.20 -23.75
C LEU A 148 1.68 -16.50 -23.03
N PHE A 149 1.73 -16.65 -21.71
CA PHE A 149 2.82 -16.14 -20.90
C PHE A 149 4.16 -16.83 -21.18
N ASP A 150 4.19 -18.15 -21.40
CA ASP A 150 5.45 -18.86 -21.68
C ASP A 150 6.00 -18.45 -23.06
N LEU A 151 5.11 -18.20 -24.03
CA LEU A 151 5.50 -17.65 -25.34
C LEU A 151 6.05 -16.22 -25.21
N PHE A 152 5.38 -15.36 -24.45
CA PHE A 152 5.88 -14.02 -24.13
C PHE A 152 7.24 -14.09 -23.43
N TRP A 153 7.34 -14.94 -22.40
CA TRP A 153 8.52 -15.09 -21.59
C TRP A 153 9.68 -15.63 -22.39
N ALA A 154 9.48 -16.53 -23.36
CA ALA A 154 10.52 -17.03 -24.25
C ALA A 154 11.12 -15.93 -25.14
N ASN A 155 10.29 -14.99 -25.62
CA ASN A 155 10.72 -13.91 -26.50
C ASN A 155 11.39 -12.71 -25.77
N TYR A 156 11.14 -12.52 -24.46
CA TYR A 156 11.66 -11.35 -23.74
C TYR A 156 13.16 -11.47 -23.42
N PRO A 157 14.06 -10.57 -23.86
CA PRO A 157 15.51 -10.79 -23.70
C PRO A 157 16.02 -10.78 -22.25
N LYS A 158 15.35 -10.08 -21.33
CA LYS A 158 15.75 -9.94 -19.91
C LYS A 158 14.86 -10.78 -18.99
N LYS A 159 15.33 -11.98 -18.62
CA LYS A 159 14.59 -13.00 -17.86
C LYS A 159 14.61 -12.79 -16.34
N GLN A 160 14.25 -11.61 -15.86
CA GLN A 160 14.23 -11.27 -14.43
C GLN A 160 12.78 -11.06 -13.95
N ASP A 161 12.50 -11.36 -12.67
CA ASP A 161 11.17 -11.19 -12.06
C ASP A 161 10.03 -11.99 -12.75
N ARG A 162 10.24 -13.27 -13.07
CA ARG A 162 9.25 -14.13 -13.77
C ARG A 162 7.88 -14.12 -13.07
N LYS A 163 7.83 -14.36 -11.75
CA LYS A 163 6.58 -14.42 -10.98
C LYS A 163 5.81 -13.10 -11.03
N LYS A 164 6.48 -11.96 -10.84
CA LYS A 164 5.85 -10.62 -10.89
C LYS A 164 5.38 -10.28 -12.31
N SER A 165 6.15 -10.68 -13.32
CA SER A 165 5.80 -10.51 -14.72
C SER A 165 4.57 -11.34 -15.10
N GLU A 166 4.46 -12.56 -14.58
CA GLU A 166 3.32 -13.44 -14.80
C GLU A 166 2.04 -12.87 -14.23
N VAL A 167 2.08 -12.39 -12.98
CA VAL A 167 0.93 -11.71 -12.35
C VAL A 167 0.52 -10.49 -13.15
N ALA A 168 1.48 -9.67 -13.59
CA ALA A 168 1.19 -8.51 -14.44
C ALA A 168 0.59 -8.92 -15.80
N PHE A 169 1.10 -9.96 -16.44
CA PHE A 169 0.63 -10.46 -17.74
C PHE A 169 -0.78 -11.06 -17.63
N ARG A 170 -1.09 -11.78 -16.55
CA ARG A 170 -2.42 -12.37 -16.32
C ARG A 170 -3.53 -11.31 -16.32
N ARG A 171 -3.26 -10.12 -15.76
CA ARG A 171 -4.19 -8.97 -15.69
C ARG A 171 -4.54 -8.35 -17.05
N LEU A 172 -3.78 -8.63 -18.11
CA LEU A 172 -4.05 -8.11 -19.45
C LEU A 172 -5.19 -8.83 -20.18
N ASN A 173 -5.92 -8.09 -21.02
CA ASN A 173 -6.90 -8.65 -21.95
C ASN A 173 -6.22 -9.49 -23.05
N LYS A 174 -6.97 -10.39 -23.69
CA LYS A 174 -6.45 -11.29 -24.73
C LYS A 174 -5.78 -10.54 -25.90
N THR A 175 -6.33 -9.40 -26.30
CA THR A 175 -5.79 -8.53 -27.36
C THR A 175 -4.43 -7.93 -26.98
N LYS A 176 -4.36 -7.32 -25.79
CA LYS A 176 -3.10 -6.75 -25.25
C LYS A 176 -2.01 -7.81 -25.07
N LYS A 177 -2.37 -9.02 -24.65
CA LYS A 177 -1.44 -10.16 -24.56
C LYS A 177 -0.80 -10.49 -25.91
N GLN A 178 -1.58 -10.50 -26.99
CA GLN A 178 -1.06 -10.76 -28.34
C GLN A 178 -0.14 -9.64 -28.82
N LEU A 179 -0.56 -8.37 -28.67
CA LEU A 179 0.27 -7.20 -29.00
C LEU A 179 1.62 -7.23 -28.28
N ALA A 180 1.62 -7.54 -26.98
CA ALA A 180 2.84 -7.65 -26.18
C ALA A 180 3.78 -8.75 -26.68
N ILE A 181 3.24 -9.91 -27.10
CA ILE A 181 4.01 -11.04 -27.64
C ILE A 181 4.65 -10.68 -28.99
N ASP A 182 3.92 -10.01 -29.86
CA ASP A 182 4.39 -9.69 -31.21
C ASP A 182 5.41 -8.54 -31.22
N ASP A 183 5.19 -7.50 -30.41
CA ASP A 183 6.13 -6.37 -30.32
C ASP A 183 7.48 -6.79 -29.70
N CYS A 184 7.43 -7.60 -28.64
CA CYS A 184 8.62 -8.04 -27.92
C CYS A 184 9.66 -8.77 -28.80
N LYS A 185 9.24 -9.40 -29.90
CA LYS A 185 10.14 -10.09 -30.85
C LYS A 185 11.11 -9.14 -31.54
N THR A 186 10.71 -7.88 -31.73
CA THR A 186 11.45 -6.93 -32.58
C THR A 186 11.99 -5.74 -31.82
N ARG A 187 11.31 -5.27 -30.75
CA ARG A 187 11.65 -4.02 -30.05
C ARG A 187 13.05 -3.99 -29.45
N TYR A 188 13.56 -5.11 -28.97
CA TYR A 188 14.83 -5.19 -28.24
C TYR A 188 15.88 -6.10 -28.89
N ALA A 189 15.78 -6.33 -30.21
CA ALA A 189 16.72 -7.20 -30.93
C ALA A 189 18.16 -6.66 -30.87
N ASP A 190 18.34 -5.35 -31.07
CA ASP A 190 19.65 -4.69 -31.15
C ASP A 190 20.04 -3.91 -29.86
N THR A 191 19.26 -4.07 -28.78
CA THR A 191 19.48 -3.34 -27.52
C THR A 191 20.28 -4.17 -26.53
N GLU A 192 21.29 -3.57 -25.89
CA GLU A 192 22.03 -4.24 -24.83
C GLU A 192 21.13 -4.52 -23.61
N LYS A 193 21.26 -5.72 -23.02
CA LYS A 193 20.41 -6.20 -21.91
C LYS A 193 20.29 -5.25 -20.70
N ARG A 194 21.29 -4.40 -20.45
CA ARG A 194 21.27 -3.42 -19.35
C ARG A 194 20.25 -2.31 -19.56
N PHE A 195 19.98 -1.91 -20.80
CA PHE A 195 19.00 -0.87 -21.14
C PHE A 195 17.60 -1.41 -21.39
N ILE A 196 17.45 -2.74 -21.47
CA ILE A 196 16.14 -3.37 -21.60
C ILE A 196 15.41 -3.28 -20.24
N PRO A 197 14.18 -2.74 -20.20
CA PRO A 197 13.39 -2.71 -18.97
C PRO A 197 13.10 -4.13 -18.46
N LEU A 198 12.61 -4.27 -17.23
CA LEU A 198 12.10 -5.55 -16.75
C LEU A 198 10.78 -5.87 -17.45
N ALA A 199 10.50 -7.16 -17.67
CA ALA A 199 9.24 -7.60 -18.26
C ALA A 199 8.02 -7.07 -17.49
N THR A 200 8.08 -7.05 -16.16
CA THR A 200 7.05 -6.41 -15.30
C THR A 200 6.82 -4.94 -15.65
N THR A 201 7.89 -4.16 -15.83
CA THR A 201 7.82 -2.73 -16.17
C THR A 201 7.32 -2.52 -17.60
N TYR A 202 7.70 -3.40 -18.52
CA TYR A 202 7.20 -3.40 -19.89
C TYR A 202 5.69 -3.67 -19.95
N ILE A 203 5.22 -4.66 -19.19
CA ILE A 203 3.80 -5.01 -19.14
C ILE A 203 2.95 -3.90 -18.51
N ARG A 204 3.38 -3.37 -17.35
CA ARG A 204 2.62 -2.35 -16.60
C ARG A 204 2.52 -1.01 -17.33
N GLY A 205 3.56 -0.67 -18.11
CA GLY A 205 3.59 0.55 -18.90
C GLY A 205 2.97 0.40 -20.29
N GLU A 206 2.41 -0.77 -20.63
CA GLU A 206 1.81 -1.05 -21.94
C GLU A 206 2.73 -0.67 -23.12
N ARG A 207 4.03 -0.89 -22.95
CA ARG A 207 5.09 -0.31 -23.80
C ARG A 207 5.10 -0.81 -25.25
N TRP A 208 4.25 -1.77 -25.61
CA TRP A 208 3.98 -2.12 -27.01
C TRP A 208 3.29 -0.98 -27.77
N GLU A 209 2.69 -0.02 -27.07
CA GLU A 209 2.08 1.20 -27.65
C GLU A 209 3.08 2.35 -27.79
N ASP A 210 4.24 2.29 -27.12
CA ASP A 210 5.28 3.31 -27.22
C ASP A 210 5.88 3.33 -28.65
N GLU A 211 6.24 4.52 -29.13
CA GLU A 211 6.94 4.69 -30.41
C GLU A 211 8.22 3.82 -30.47
N LYS A 212 8.42 3.12 -31.59
CA LYS A 212 9.63 2.31 -31.80
C LYS A 212 10.80 3.26 -32.02
N LEU A 213 11.84 3.14 -31.20
CA LEU A 213 13.09 3.87 -31.41
C LEU A 213 13.74 3.34 -32.70
N ASN A 214 13.59 4.09 -33.80
CA ASN A 214 14.43 3.91 -34.97
C ASN A 214 15.85 4.33 -34.60
N LEU A 215 16.72 3.37 -34.30
CA LEU A 215 18.15 3.61 -34.02
C LEU A 215 18.91 3.95 -35.31
N THR A 216 18.48 5.01 -35.99
CA THR A 216 19.20 5.64 -37.11
C THR A 216 19.47 7.12 -36.84
N GLN A 217 19.71 7.48 -35.58
CA GLN A 217 20.36 8.74 -35.25
C GLN A 217 21.62 8.43 -34.45
N GLN A 218 22.75 8.37 -35.15
CA GLN A 218 24.07 8.38 -34.52
C GLN A 218 24.15 9.57 -33.56
N CYS A 219 24.66 9.31 -32.38
CA CYS A 219 25.04 10.31 -31.38
C CYS A 219 25.97 11.35 -32.01
N GLY A 220 25.45 12.55 -32.28
CA GLY A 220 26.27 13.72 -32.50
C GLY A 220 26.73 14.24 -31.14
N ASP A 221 27.98 13.93 -30.79
CA ASP A 221 28.74 14.56 -29.71
C ASP A 221 28.52 16.08 -29.68
N LYS A 222 27.86 16.58 -28.63
CA LYS A 222 27.98 17.99 -28.18
C LYS A 222 27.87 18.10 -26.66
N HIS A 223 28.79 17.45 -25.94
CA HIS A 223 29.22 17.98 -24.64
C HIS A 223 30.26 19.08 -24.90
N ASN A 224 29.80 20.32 -25.10
CA ASN A 224 30.63 21.50 -24.91
C ASN A 224 29.73 22.70 -24.62
N GLY A 225 29.66 23.10 -23.35
CA GLY A 225 28.81 24.22 -22.96
C GLY A 225 28.58 24.42 -21.47
N PHE A 226 29.59 24.23 -20.62
CA PHE A 226 29.63 24.89 -19.31
C PHE A 226 30.88 25.76 -19.26
N ASN A 227 30.78 26.92 -19.92
CA ASN A 227 31.76 27.98 -19.77
C ASN A 227 31.69 28.54 -18.35
N ASN A 228 32.88 28.73 -17.76
CA ASN A 228 33.17 29.48 -16.56
C ASN A 228 32.21 30.67 -16.36
N ARG A 229 31.54 30.69 -15.20
CA ARG A 229 31.14 31.96 -14.58
C ARG A 229 32.19 32.29 -13.53
N ASP A 230 32.97 33.31 -13.84
CA ASP A 230 33.90 33.96 -12.94
C ASP A 230 33.14 34.49 -11.71
N TYR A 231 33.25 33.80 -10.58
CA TYR A 231 32.87 34.33 -9.28
C TYR A 231 34.04 35.15 -8.72
N ALA A 232 34.15 36.40 -9.18
CA ALA A 232 34.90 37.43 -8.46
C ALA A 232 33.93 38.14 -7.50
N GLY A 233 34.07 37.91 -6.19
CA GLY A 233 33.24 38.61 -5.21
C GLY A 233 33.39 38.13 -3.76
N GLY A 234 34.39 38.68 -3.07
CA GLY A 234 34.35 39.04 -1.64
C GLY A 234 34.05 37.94 -0.61
N ALA A 235 35.10 37.27 -0.13
CA ALA A 235 35.07 36.60 1.17
C ALA A 235 35.63 37.55 2.24
N THR A 236 34.76 38.15 3.06
CA THR A 236 35.13 38.67 4.38
C THR A 236 34.76 37.61 5.43
N PRO A 237 35.66 37.23 6.35
CA PRO A 237 35.33 36.24 7.39
C PRO A 237 34.37 36.87 8.39
N THR A 238 33.15 36.34 8.50
CA THR A 238 32.21 36.67 9.57
C THR A 238 32.67 36.07 10.89
N GLU A 239 32.79 36.96 11.88
CA GLU A 239 33.19 36.70 13.25
C GLU A 239 32.31 35.65 13.94
N SER A 240 32.97 34.83 14.76
CA SER A 240 32.39 33.86 15.66
C SER A 240 31.53 34.53 16.73
N ILE A 241 30.22 34.34 16.65
CA ILE A 241 29.28 34.72 17.71
C ILE A 241 29.38 33.68 18.83
N THR A 242 30.08 34.04 19.91
CA THR A 242 30.02 33.35 21.19
C THR A 242 28.75 33.77 21.92
N TRP A 243 27.85 32.82 22.17
CA TRP A 243 26.69 33.02 23.06
C TRP A 243 27.18 33.17 24.51
N PHE A 244 26.96 34.34 25.08
CA PHE A 244 27.16 34.62 26.50
C PHE A 244 25.95 34.06 27.26
N ASP A 245 26.18 33.04 28.10
CA ASP A 245 25.26 32.59 29.14
C ASP A 245 25.33 33.57 30.32
N GLU A 246 24.23 34.25 30.64
CA GLU A 246 24.06 34.90 31.94
C GLU A 246 22.58 35.14 32.26
N ASN A 247 21.98 34.25 33.07
CA ASN A 247 21.48 34.64 34.39
C ASN A 247 20.88 33.45 35.16
N ILE A 248 21.66 32.94 36.11
CA ILE A 248 21.17 32.29 37.32
C ILE A 248 21.71 33.10 38.50
N ARG A 249 20.88 34.00 39.06
CA ARG A 249 20.56 34.14 40.49
C ARG A 249 19.71 35.39 40.74
#